data_AF-A0AA40C0Y6-F1
#
_entry.id   AF-A0AA40C0Y6-F1
#
_cell.length_a   1.000
_cell.length_b   1.000
_cell.length_c   1.000
_cell.angle_alpha   90.00
_cell.angle_beta   90.00
_cell.angle_gamma   90.00
#
_symmetry.space_group_name_H-M   'P 1'
#
loop_
_entity.id
_entity.type
_entity.pdbx_description
1 polymer ?
#
loop_
_entity_poly.entity_id
_entity_poly.type
_entity_poly.pdbx_seq_one_letter_code
_entity_poly.pdbx_strand_id
1 'polypeptide(L)'
;MDVEFRTNGPERGSGNMNIWLARDGAHNIGSGSIYTVGRFEGLALAIDQHGGAGGMVRGFLNDGSTDYKSHTNVDNLAFGHCIFYYRNLGRPSQIKLRHTDNKFQVEVDGHLCFESDHIRLPSGYNFGITAASADNPDSFEVYKLVVLTDDNNNNHNQNNNNNNDYGNQAQQDQAQHHHQQQPIGGDAERPHMRFGKSGMKAQVPDDPYDTQIPDESADRITSSKAQFADLHNRIQSTNHHLSTIFRQVAQAQIVGEQRHEEVSIMLGELKGLLSKLDRIESSFDGRIQGLEKEVRSLRNDLSARLRDSENSIKYHVSDKHESLADHVKKHAAPGHTKLILVIVGCQLGLVGGYVFYKRRKSMPKKYL
;
A
#
# COMPACT_ATOMS: atom_id res chain seq x y z
N MET A 1 3.54 6.57 1.15
CA MET A 1 3.01 5.77 0.03
C MET A 1 2.58 6.71 -1.09
N ASP A 2 2.88 6.36 -2.34
CA ASP A 2 2.50 7.08 -3.56
C ASP A 2 1.92 6.06 -4.56
N VAL A 3 0.65 6.25 -4.95
CA VAL A 3 -0.06 5.38 -5.90
C VAL A 3 -0.49 6.21 -7.11
N GLU A 4 -0.11 5.77 -8.31
CA GLU A 4 -0.61 6.32 -9.57
C GLU A 4 -1.57 5.34 -10.22
N PHE A 5 -2.75 5.83 -10.58
CA PHE A 5 -3.80 5.02 -11.16
C PHE A 5 -4.62 5.78 -12.19
N ARG A 6 -5.35 5.06 -13.03
CA ARG A 6 -6.33 5.61 -13.97
C ARG A 6 -7.63 4.83 -13.85
N THR A 7 -8.74 5.54 -14.01
CA THR A 7 -10.04 4.89 -14.16
C THR A 7 -10.71 5.33 -15.45
N ASN A 8 -11.12 4.34 -16.24
CA ASN A 8 -11.88 4.55 -17.47
C ASN A 8 -13.15 3.71 -17.46
N GLY A 9 -14.23 4.23 -18.03
CA GLY A 9 -15.49 3.50 -18.13
C GLY A 9 -16.58 4.29 -18.85
N PRO A 10 -17.77 3.70 -19.00
CA PRO A 10 -18.93 4.37 -19.60
C PRO A 10 -19.32 5.60 -18.77
N GLU A 11 -20.18 6.49 -19.29
CA GLU A 11 -20.54 7.75 -18.60
C GLU A 11 -20.98 7.54 -17.13
N ARG A 12 -21.70 6.44 -16.86
CA ARG A 12 -22.17 6.05 -15.51
C ARG A 12 -21.58 4.72 -15.04
N GLY A 13 -20.30 4.71 -14.69
CA GLY A 13 -19.65 3.57 -14.03
C GLY A 13 -19.83 3.66 -12.51
N SER A 14 -19.97 2.52 -11.86
CA SER A 14 -20.26 2.43 -10.42
C SER A 14 -19.22 1.58 -9.68
N GLY A 15 -18.02 1.45 -10.23
CA GLY A 15 -16.93 0.72 -9.59
C GLY A 15 -16.26 1.52 -8.48
N ASN A 16 -15.55 0.82 -7.59
CA ASN A 16 -14.70 1.41 -6.58
C ASN A 16 -13.30 0.79 -6.59
N MET A 17 -12.32 1.58 -6.14
CA MET A 17 -10.97 1.12 -5.86
C MET A 17 -10.65 1.40 -4.40
N ASN A 18 -9.97 0.48 -3.73
CA ASN A 18 -9.62 0.59 -2.32
C ASN A 18 -8.11 0.37 -2.17
N ILE A 19 -7.45 1.28 -1.48
CA ILE A 19 -6.04 1.17 -1.11
C ILE A 19 -5.99 0.85 0.38
N TRP A 20 -5.29 -0.21 0.74
CA TRP A 20 -5.27 -0.78 2.08
C TRP A 20 -3.89 -0.67 2.71
N LEU A 21 -3.88 -0.45 4.02
CA LEU A 21 -2.75 -0.73 4.90
C LEU A 21 -3.31 -1.48 6.11
N ALA A 22 -3.23 -2.81 6.08
CA ALA A 22 -3.91 -3.68 7.04
C ALA A 22 -3.03 -4.83 7.52
N ARG A 23 -3.20 -5.24 8.78
CA ARG A 23 -2.38 -6.28 9.43
C ARG A 23 -2.37 -7.61 8.68
N ASP A 24 -3.54 -8.11 8.31
CA ASP A 24 -3.72 -9.39 7.61
C ASP A 24 -4.68 -9.23 6.44
N GLY A 25 -4.26 -8.38 5.49
CA GLY A 25 -5.11 -7.98 4.38
C GLY A 25 -5.46 -9.13 3.41
N ALA A 26 -4.52 -10.03 3.14
CA ALA A 26 -4.77 -11.14 2.21
C ALA A 26 -5.85 -12.10 2.71
N HIS A 27 -5.87 -12.40 4.01
CA HIS A 27 -6.86 -13.30 4.59
C HIS A 27 -8.19 -12.60 4.93
N ASN A 28 -8.14 -11.43 5.57
CA ASN A 28 -9.35 -10.76 6.08
C ASN A 28 -10.07 -9.91 5.03
N ILE A 29 -9.33 -9.34 4.07
CA ILE A 29 -9.89 -8.48 3.01
C ILE A 29 -10.00 -9.24 1.70
N GLY A 30 -8.94 -9.97 1.31
CA GLY A 30 -8.89 -10.69 0.04
C GLY A 30 -9.13 -9.75 -1.15
N SER A 31 -10.15 -10.04 -1.95
CA SER A 31 -10.61 -9.19 -3.06
C SER A 31 -11.76 -8.23 -2.69
N GLY A 32 -12.07 -8.09 -1.40
CA GLY A 32 -13.16 -7.25 -0.91
C GLY A 32 -12.93 -5.75 -1.10
N SER A 33 -14.02 -5.00 -1.00
CA SER A 33 -14.03 -3.53 -0.92
C SER A 33 -14.40 -3.10 0.49
N ILE A 34 -14.30 -1.80 0.81
CA ILE A 34 -14.77 -1.29 2.10
C ILE A 34 -16.26 -1.58 2.36
N TYR A 35 -17.06 -1.78 1.30
CA TYR A 35 -18.49 -2.10 1.39
C TYR A 35 -18.80 -3.58 1.56
N THR A 36 -17.81 -4.46 1.39
CA THR A 36 -17.99 -5.91 1.44
C THR A 36 -17.07 -6.61 2.42
N VAL A 37 -16.02 -5.92 2.90
CA VAL A 37 -15.09 -6.42 3.92
C VAL A 37 -15.80 -6.59 5.26
N GLY A 38 -15.43 -7.64 5.99
CA GLY A 38 -15.92 -7.85 7.34
C GLY A 38 -15.20 -6.95 8.36
N ARG A 39 -14.63 -7.59 9.38
CA ARG A 39 -13.71 -6.93 10.32
C ARG A 39 -12.31 -6.87 9.73
N PHE A 40 -11.65 -5.73 9.84
CA PHE A 40 -10.24 -5.58 9.48
C PHE A 40 -9.53 -4.69 10.50
N GLU A 41 -8.22 -4.86 10.65
CA GLU A 41 -7.37 -4.02 11.50
C GLU A 41 -6.44 -3.22 10.58
N GLY A 42 -6.68 -1.91 10.46
CA GLY A 42 -5.87 -1.01 9.65
C GLY A 42 -6.61 0.18 9.07
N LEU A 43 -6.06 0.67 7.96
CA LEU A 43 -6.54 1.83 7.18
C LEU A 43 -7.01 1.37 5.80
N ALA A 44 -8.10 1.98 5.33
CA ALA A 44 -8.52 1.91 3.94
C ALA A 44 -8.74 3.31 3.37
N LEU A 45 -8.29 3.55 2.13
CA LEU A 45 -8.73 4.66 1.30
C LEU A 45 -9.63 4.13 0.20
N ALA A 46 -10.89 4.54 0.16
CA ALA A 46 -11.81 4.19 -0.92
C ALA A 46 -11.92 5.35 -1.92
N ILE A 47 -11.86 5.02 -3.20
CA ILE A 47 -12.07 5.90 -4.33
C ILE A 47 -13.32 5.40 -5.05
N ASP A 48 -14.39 6.16 -4.99
CA ASP A 48 -15.68 5.73 -5.50
C ASP A 48 -16.60 6.88 -5.90
N GLN A 49 -17.67 6.54 -6.61
CA GLN A 49 -18.78 7.46 -6.86
C GLN A 49 -19.78 7.39 -5.71
N HIS A 50 -20.16 8.54 -5.16
CA HIS A 50 -21.14 8.62 -4.09
C HIS A 50 -22.18 9.72 -4.35
N GLY A 51 -23.45 9.41 -4.14
CA GLY A 51 -24.53 10.41 -4.08
C GLY A 51 -24.75 11.24 -5.35
N GLY A 52 -24.33 10.76 -6.52
CA GLY A 52 -24.35 11.54 -7.77
C GLY A 52 -23.26 12.62 -7.87
N ALA A 53 -22.38 12.73 -6.87
CA ALA A 53 -21.14 13.47 -7.00
C ALA A 53 -20.19 12.71 -7.93
N GLY A 54 -19.40 13.42 -8.73
CA GLY A 54 -18.57 12.81 -9.77
C GLY A 54 -17.32 12.06 -9.29
N GLY A 55 -17.25 11.74 -8.00
CA GLY A 55 -16.24 10.91 -7.36
C GLY A 55 -15.74 11.51 -6.05
N MET A 56 -15.30 10.66 -5.12
CA MET A 56 -14.74 11.07 -3.84
C MET A 56 -13.58 10.15 -3.43
N VAL A 57 -12.72 10.65 -2.54
CA VAL A 57 -11.75 9.85 -1.78
C VAL A 57 -12.19 9.87 -0.32
N ARG A 58 -12.23 8.70 0.32
CA ARG A 58 -12.65 8.53 1.72
C ARG A 58 -11.69 7.68 2.50
N GLY A 59 -11.37 8.09 3.72
CA GLY A 59 -10.51 7.35 4.64
C GLY A 59 -11.32 6.64 5.72
N PHE A 60 -11.01 5.36 5.95
CA PHE A 60 -11.63 4.52 6.97
C PHE A 60 -10.57 3.90 7.87
N LEU A 61 -10.88 3.79 9.16
CA LEU A 61 -10.05 3.12 10.16
C LEU A 61 -10.88 2.05 10.85
N ASN A 62 -10.26 0.91 11.10
CA ASN A 62 -10.86 -0.15 11.89
C ASN A 62 -9.76 -0.81 12.72
N ASP A 63 -10.05 -1.11 13.98
CA ASP A 63 -9.17 -1.80 14.92
C ASP A 63 -9.50 -3.30 15.02
N GLY A 64 -10.32 -3.81 14.09
CA GLY A 64 -10.83 -5.17 14.08
C GLY A 64 -12.14 -5.35 14.86
N SER A 65 -12.67 -4.32 15.52
CA SER A 65 -13.92 -4.41 16.29
C SER A 65 -15.17 -4.31 15.41
N THR A 66 -15.15 -3.46 14.38
CA THR A 66 -16.33 -3.12 13.60
C THR A 66 -16.43 -4.01 12.37
N ASP A 67 -17.59 -4.62 12.17
CA ASP A 67 -17.88 -5.39 10.96
C ASP A 67 -18.51 -4.47 9.90
N TYR A 68 -17.74 -4.16 8.86
CA TYR A 68 -18.17 -3.21 7.82
C TYR A 68 -19.24 -3.80 6.92
N LYS A 69 -19.18 -5.12 6.65
CA LYS A 69 -20.13 -5.84 5.80
C LYS A 69 -21.57 -5.80 6.33
N SER A 70 -21.73 -5.80 7.65
CA SER A 70 -23.05 -5.74 8.30
C SER A 70 -23.51 -4.30 8.59
N HIS A 71 -22.68 -3.30 8.30
CA HIS A 71 -23.02 -1.91 8.55
C HIS A 71 -23.93 -1.33 7.45
N THR A 72 -25.05 -0.72 7.84
CA THR A 72 -26.05 -0.21 6.89
C THR A 72 -25.59 1.02 6.13
N ASN A 73 -24.69 1.82 6.72
CA ASN A 73 -24.15 3.01 6.10
C ASN A 73 -22.64 3.12 6.37
N VAL A 74 -21.86 2.35 5.61
CA VAL A 74 -20.40 2.33 5.69
C VAL A 74 -19.81 3.74 5.49
N ASP A 75 -20.43 4.58 4.65
CA ASP A 75 -19.92 5.92 4.34
C ASP A 75 -19.82 6.82 5.58
N ASN A 76 -20.70 6.64 6.56
CA ASN A 76 -20.66 7.40 7.83
C ASN A 76 -19.48 7.02 8.72
N LEU A 77 -18.81 5.89 8.46
CA LEU A 77 -17.61 5.47 9.19
C LEU A 77 -16.33 6.16 8.66
N ALA A 78 -16.42 6.94 7.59
CA ALA A 78 -15.28 7.66 7.07
C ALA A 78 -14.83 8.75 8.05
N PHE A 79 -13.56 8.73 8.45
CA PHE A 79 -13.00 9.77 9.33
C PHE A 79 -12.60 11.04 8.56
N GLY A 80 -12.41 10.93 7.24
CA GLY A 80 -11.99 12.02 6.37
C GLY A 80 -12.37 11.74 4.92
N HIS A 81 -12.66 12.80 4.17
CA HIS A 81 -13.04 12.67 2.77
C HIS A 81 -12.78 13.97 1.99
N CYS A 82 -12.68 13.87 0.66
CA CYS A 82 -12.74 15.00 -0.25
C CYS A 82 -13.40 14.61 -1.58
N ILE A 83 -13.92 15.60 -2.30
CA ILE A 83 -14.46 15.41 -3.65
C ILE A 83 -13.28 15.22 -4.62
N PHE A 84 -13.37 14.22 -5.47
CA PHE A 84 -12.36 13.93 -6.47
C PHE A 84 -12.94 13.24 -7.71
N TYR A 85 -12.95 13.96 -8.84
CA TYR A 85 -13.46 13.47 -10.12
C TYR A 85 -12.42 12.61 -10.84
N TYR A 86 -12.29 11.33 -10.48
CA TYR A 86 -11.20 10.46 -10.90
C TYR A 86 -11.39 9.76 -12.26
N ARG A 87 -12.62 9.73 -12.79
CA ARG A 87 -12.98 8.93 -13.97
C ARG A 87 -12.72 9.67 -15.28
N ASN A 88 -12.27 8.93 -16.30
CA ASN A 88 -12.16 9.39 -17.68
C ASN A 88 -11.31 10.67 -17.87
N LEU A 89 -10.30 10.88 -17.02
CA LEU A 89 -9.44 12.07 -17.06
C LEU A 89 -8.43 12.08 -18.23
N GLY A 90 -8.24 10.94 -18.91
CA GLY A 90 -7.24 10.80 -19.98
C GLY A 90 -5.77 10.79 -19.49
N ARG A 91 -5.54 10.95 -18.18
CA ARG A 91 -4.22 10.91 -17.53
C ARG A 91 -4.29 10.09 -16.23
N PRO A 92 -3.16 9.51 -15.76
CA PRO A 92 -3.08 8.96 -14.42
C PRO A 92 -3.27 10.04 -13.36
N SER A 93 -3.94 9.68 -12.28
CA SER A 93 -4.08 10.45 -11.05
C SER A 93 -3.15 9.90 -9.98
N GLN A 94 -2.77 10.75 -9.03
CA GLN A 94 -1.82 10.40 -7.98
C GLN A 94 -2.46 10.56 -6.59
N ILE A 95 -2.37 9.52 -5.77
CA ILE A 95 -2.70 9.56 -4.33
C ILE A 95 -1.43 9.40 -3.52
N LYS A 96 -1.12 10.38 -2.68
CA LYS A 96 -0.03 10.32 -1.72
C LYS A 96 -0.58 10.24 -0.30
N LEU A 97 -0.15 9.21 0.42
CA LEU A 97 -0.36 9.08 1.85
C LEU A 97 0.97 9.29 2.56
N ARG A 98 1.00 10.25 3.47
CA ARG A 98 2.11 10.51 4.38
C ARG A 98 1.66 10.28 5.80
N HIS A 99 2.40 9.43 6.51
CA HIS A 99 2.18 9.18 7.93
C HIS A 99 3.51 9.35 8.66
N THR A 100 3.48 10.15 9.70
CA THR A 100 4.59 10.43 10.61
C THR A 100 4.08 10.28 12.03
N ASP A 101 4.98 10.35 13.02
CA ASP A 101 4.62 10.25 14.43
C ASP A 101 3.59 11.27 14.89
N ASN A 102 3.39 12.38 14.19
CA ASN A 102 2.46 13.45 14.61
C ASN A 102 1.44 13.84 13.55
N LYS A 103 1.55 13.32 12.32
CA LYS A 103 0.74 13.77 11.21
C LYS A 103 0.42 12.65 10.24
N PHE A 104 -0.86 12.47 9.97
CA PHE A 104 -1.41 11.69 8.88
C PHE A 104 -1.98 12.64 7.83
N GLN A 105 -1.65 12.44 6.56
CA GLN A 105 -2.04 13.32 5.47
C GLN A 105 -2.29 12.50 4.19
N VAL A 106 -3.39 12.82 3.51
CA VAL A 106 -3.71 12.31 2.18
C VAL A 106 -3.78 13.47 1.19
N GLU A 107 -3.05 13.34 0.10
CA GLU A 107 -3.04 14.29 -1.01
C GLU A 107 -3.48 13.60 -2.30
N VAL A 108 -4.22 14.32 -3.13
CA VAL A 108 -4.68 13.89 -4.45
C VAL A 108 -4.18 14.89 -5.48
N ASP A 109 -3.44 14.43 -6.48
CA ASP A 109 -2.82 15.27 -7.51
C ASP A 109 -2.05 16.49 -6.93
N GLY A 110 -1.37 16.28 -5.80
CA GLY A 110 -0.61 17.31 -5.09
C GLY A 110 -1.43 18.29 -4.25
N HIS A 111 -2.74 18.10 -4.14
CA HIS A 111 -3.62 18.91 -3.30
C HIS A 111 -4.01 18.15 -2.04
N LEU A 112 -4.03 18.84 -0.90
CA LEU A 112 -4.49 18.26 0.36
C LEU A 112 -5.97 17.83 0.25
N CYS A 113 -6.23 16.56 0.52
CA CYS A 113 -7.58 15.99 0.58
C CYS A 113 -8.08 16.03 2.04
N PHE A 114 -7.37 15.38 2.96
CA PHE A 114 -7.63 15.46 4.40
C PHE A 114 -6.37 15.11 5.19
N GLU A 115 -6.32 15.59 6.44
CA GLU A 115 -5.25 15.31 7.39
C GLU A 115 -5.79 15.14 8.82
N SER A 116 -5.00 14.46 9.65
CA SER A 116 -5.29 14.29 11.07
C SER A 116 -4.00 14.09 11.86
N ASP A 117 -3.93 14.65 13.06
CA ASP A 117 -2.87 14.44 14.03
C ASP A 117 -3.18 13.30 15.02
N HIS A 118 -4.42 12.82 15.04
CA HIS A 118 -4.91 11.78 15.96
C HIS A 118 -4.73 10.34 15.45
N ILE A 119 -4.33 10.16 14.19
CA ILE A 119 -4.18 8.83 13.58
C ILE A 119 -2.78 8.29 13.84
N ARG A 120 -2.72 7.09 14.42
CA ARG A 120 -1.49 6.33 14.68
C ARG A 120 -1.66 4.92 14.11
N LEU A 121 -0.86 4.60 13.11
CA LEU A 121 -0.88 3.29 12.44
C LEU A 121 0.30 2.45 12.96
N PRO A 122 0.06 1.26 13.51
CA PRO A 122 1.12 0.35 13.93
C PRO A 122 1.99 -0.13 12.76
N SER A 123 3.24 -0.49 13.07
CA SER A 123 4.12 -1.18 12.13
C SER A 123 3.67 -2.63 11.89
N GLY A 124 4.11 -3.22 10.77
CA GLY A 124 3.85 -4.64 10.45
C GLY A 124 2.54 -4.88 9.70
N TYR A 125 1.96 -3.83 9.12
CA TYR A 125 0.80 -3.93 8.23
C TYR A 125 1.23 -4.08 6.78
N ASN A 126 0.35 -4.67 5.98
CA ASN A 126 0.55 -4.94 4.56
C ASN A 126 -0.19 -3.93 3.71
N PHE A 127 0.49 -3.41 2.67
CA PHE A 127 -0.17 -2.64 1.63
C PHE A 127 -0.90 -3.55 0.66
N GLY A 128 -2.07 -3.10 0.19
CA GLY A 128 -2.84 -3.81 -0.81
C GLY A 128 -3.70 -2.86 -1.63
N ILE A 129 -4.08 -3.28 -2.83
CA ILE A 129 -5.07 -2.57 -3.64
C ILE A 129 -6.10 -3.59 -4.08
N THR A 130 -7.37 -3.24 -3.94
CA THR A 130 -8.50 -3.99 -4.49
C THR A 130 -9.36 -3.07 -5.34
N ALA A 131 -10.07 -3.64 -6.31
CA ALA A 131 -11.07 -2.93 -7.09
C ALA A 131 -12.29 -3.82 -7.26
N ALA A 132 -13.47 -3.21 -7.23
CA ALA A 132 -14.73 -3.87 -7.50
C ALA A 132 -15.47 -3.10 -8.59
N SER A 133 -15.83 -3.80 -9.66
CA SER A 133 -16.71 -3.26 -10.69
C SER A 133 -18.17 -3.60 -10.36
N ALA A 134 -19.09 -2.77 -10.83
CA ALA A 134 -20.53 -3.01 -10.75
C ALA A 134 -21.09 -3.24 -12.17
N ASP A 135 -22.42 -3.28 -12.33
CA ASP A 135 -23.11 -3.59 -13.60
C ASP A 135 -22.60 -2.76 -14.78
N ASN A 136 -22.29 -1.49 -14.54
CA ASN A 136 -21.54 -0.65 -15.48
C ASN A 136 -20.06 -0.68 -15.09
N PRO A 137 -19.23 -1.47 -15.77
CA PRO A 137 -17.88 -1.74 -15.31
C PRO A 137 -16.98 -0.53 -15.56
N ASP A 138 -16.26 -0.12 -14.51
CA ASP A 138 -15.07 0.70 -14.62
C ASP A 138 -13.83 -0.21 -14.71
N SER A 139 -12.86 0.23 -15.52
CA SER A 139 -11.50 -0.31 -15.56
C SER A 139 -10.62 0.54 -14.65
N PHE A 140 -10.08 -0.08 -13.61
CA PHE A 140 -9.07 0.52 -12.72
C PHE A 140 -7.69 -0.03 -13.08
N GLU A 141 -6.78 0.87 -13.42
CA GLU A 141 -5.42 0.53 -13.84
C GLU A 141 -4.44 1.20 -12.88
N VAL A 142 -3.58 0.42 -12.24
CA VAL A 142 -2.53 0.93 -11.35
C VAL A 142 -1.21 0.91 -12.11
N TYR A 143 -0.55 2.06 -12.20
CA TYR A 143 0.72 2.24 -12.91
C TYR A 143 1.90 2.19 -11.96
N LYS A 144 1.72 2.68 -10.73
CA LYS A 144 2.80 2.85 -9.77
C LYS A 144 2.27 2.67 -8.35
N LEU A 145 3.01 1.92 -7.54
CA LEU A 145 2.89 1.90 -6.08
C LEU A 145 4.29 2.00 -5.50
N VAL A 146 4.57 3.07 -4.78
CA VAL A 146 5.85 3.31 -4.12
C VAL A 146 5.61 3.51 -2.63
N VAL A 147 6.34 2.76 -1.81
CA VAL A 147 6.36 2.90 -0.37
C VAL A 147 7.76 3.35 0.04
N LEU A 148 7.82 4.42 0.83
CA LEU A 148 9.05 4.99 1.37
C LEU A 148 8.93 4.96 2.89
N THR A 149 9.99 4.50 3.54
CA THR A 149 10.19 4.64 4.99
C THR A 149 11.22 5.73 5.21
N ASP A 150 10.99 6.60 6.19
CA ASP A 150 11.98 7.58 6.62
C ASP A 150 12.82 6.90 7.70
N ASP A 151 13.90 6.23 7.29
CA ASP A 151 14.81 5.56 8.21
C ASP A 151 15.64 6.63 8.94
N ASN A 152 15.15 7.08 10.11
CA ASN A 152 15.88 7.94 11.05
C ASN A 152 17.04 7.21 11.78
N ASN A 153 17.74 6.30 11.09
CA ASN A 153 18.91 5.58 11.60
C ASN A 153 20.23 6.03 10.94
N ASN A 154 20.35 7.32 10.65
CA ASN A 154 21.66 7.95 10.40
C ASN A 154 22.33 8.41 11.73
N ASN A 155 22.46 7.48 12.67
CA ASN A 155 23.49 7.54 13.71
C ASN A 155 24.67 6.67 13.27
N HIS A 156 25.28 7.02 12.14
CA HIS A 156 26.67 6.62 11.89
C HIS A 156 27.55 7.79 12.31
N ASN A 157 28.25 7.57 13.43
CA ASN A 157 29.30 8.41 13.99
C ASN A 157 30.20 9.01 12.90
N GLN A 158 29.92 10.24 12.47
CA GLN A 158 30.96 11.12 11.98
C GLN A 158 31.75 11.60 13.19
N ASN A 159 32.68 10.76 13.60
CA ASN A 159 33.78 11.17 14.46
C ASN A 159 34.58 12.20 13.65
N ASN A 160 34.41 13.46 14.00
CA ASN A 160 35.26 14.57 13.59
C ASN A 160 36.70 14.24 14.00
N ASN A 161 37.52 13.82 13.04
CA ASN A 161 38.96 13.95 13.15
C ASN A 161 39.46 14.75 11.95
N ASN A 162 39.59 16.05 12.20
CA ASN A 162 40.51 16.91 11.47
C ASN A 162 41.89 16.29 11.50
N ASN A 163 42.48 16.04 10.34
CA ASN A 163 43.90 16.27 10.14
C ASN A 163 44.18 16.58 8.67
N ASN A 164 44.64 17.80 8.46
CA ASN A 164 45.40 18.21 7.30
C ASN A 164 46.64 17.32 7.18
N ASP A 165 46.96 16.83 5.98
CA ASP A 165 48.34 16.87 5.53
C ASP A 165 48.44 16.96 4.00
N TYR A 166 49.43 17.74 3.57
CA TYR A 166 49.80 18.08 2.20
C TYR A 166 50.49 16.92 1.49
N GLY A 167 50.31 16.83 0.17
CA GLY A 167 51.10 15.93 -0.68
C GLY A 167 50.92 16.20 -2.17
N ASN A 168 51.70 17.15 -2.69
CA ASN A 168 51.91 17.41 -4.11
C ASN A 168 52.46 16.17 -4.83
N GLN A 169 51.93 15.84 -6.02
CA GLN A 169 52.79 15.52 -7.17
C GLN A 169 52.07 15.73 -8.51
N ALA A 170 52.76 16.44 -9.40
CA ALA A 170 52.36 16.88 -10.72
C ALA A 170 52.82 15.90 -11.82
N GLN A 171 52.07 15.85 -12.93
CA GLN A 171 52.51 15.72 -14.35
C GLN A 171 51.21 15.66 -15.20
N GLN A 172 50.79 16.56 -16.11
CA GLN A 172 51.38 17.41 -17.15
C GLN A 172 51.79 16.67 -18.44
N ASP A 173 50.97 16.82 -19.49
CA ASP A 173 51.34 17.15 -20.90
C ASP A 173 50.04 17.41 -21.72
N GLN A 174 49.75 18.68 -22.07
CA GLN A 174 49.94 19.40 -23.37
C GLN A 174 48.86 19.08 -24.44
N ALA A 175 47.93 19.99 -24.77
CA ALA A 175 48.04 21.19 -25.66
C ALA A 175 48.17 20.79 -27.15
N GLN A 176 47.50 21.32 -28.18
CA GLN A 176 47.02 22.67 -28.52
C GLN A 176 46.13 22.52 -29.79
N HIS A 177 45.10 23.34 -30.04
CA HIS A 177 45.25 24.48 -30.96
C HIS A 177 44.11 25.50 -30.82
N HIS A 178 44.51 26.75 -30.93
CA HIS A 178 43.73 27.98 -30.90
C HIS A 178 43.85 28.65 -32.27
N HIS A 179 42.80 29.28 -32.80
CA HIS A 179 42.94 30.46 -33.64
C HIS A 179 41.73 31.40 -33.59
N GLN A 180 42.04 32.65 -33.88
CA GLN A 180 41.40 33.90 -33.49
C GLN A 180 40.50 34.47 -34.60
N GLN A 181 39.54 35.31 -34.21
CA GLN A 181 38.55 36.01 -35.05
C GLN A 181 39.14 37.13 -35.92
N GLN A 182 38.49 37.43 -37.06
CA GLN A 182 37.92 38.76 -37.39
C GLN A 182 36.89 38.66 -38.58
N PRO A 183 36.01 39.67 -38.77
CA PRO A 183 34.59 39.48 -39.17
C PRO A 183 34.27 39.88 -40.62
N ILE A 184 33.05 39.53 -41.10
CA ILE A 184 32.10 40.40 -41.86
C ILE A 184 30.86 39.58 -42.29
N GLY A 185 29.67 40.04 -41.85
CA GLY A 185 28.40 40.06 -42.60
C GLY A 185 27.58 38.78 -42.83
N GLY A 186 26.37 38.71 -42.26
CA GLY A 186 25.25 37.93 -42.81
C GLY A 186 24.43 37.12 -41.79
N ASP A 187 23.37 37.74 -41.28
CA ASP A 187 22.02 37.20 -41.00
C ASP A 187 21.86 35.74 -40.52
N ALA A 188 21.42 35.56 -39.26
CA ALA A 188 20.23 34.78 -38.87
C ALA A 188 20.18 34.58 -37.34
N GLU A 189 19.16 35.17 -36.73
CA GLU A 189 18.77 35.02 -35.33
C GLU A 189 18.37 33.57 -35.01
N ARG A 190 18.85 33.04 -33.88
CA ARG A 190 18.28 31.86 -33.20
C ARG A 190 17.77 32.30 -31.83
N PRO A 191 16.47 32.18 -31.50
CA PRO A 191 16.00 32.36 -30.14
C PRO A 191 16.22 31.07 -29.33
N HIS A 192 17.00 31.17 -28.27
CA HIS A 192 17.01 30.22 -27.17
C HIS A 192 15.76 30.43 -26.31
N MET A 193 14.92 29.41 -26.13
CA MET A 193 13.87 29.42 -25.11
C MET A 193 14.15 28.36 -24.04
N ARG A 194 14.55 28.87 -22.87
CA ARG A 194 14.48 28.20 -21.57
C ARG A 194 13.02 27.95 -21.22
N PHE A 195 12.66 26.76 -20.74
CA PHE A 195 11.40 26.57 -20.02
C PHE A 195 11.67 26.34 -18.53
N GLY A 196 11.57 27.46 -17.81
CA GLY A 196 11.33 27.51 -16.39
C GLY A 196 9.83 27.45 -16.09
N LYS A 197 9.55 26.93 -14.90
CA LYS A 197 8.27 26.80 -14.21
C LYS A 197 7.69 28.17 -13.86
N SER A 198 6.59 28.58 -14.51
CA SER A 198 5.56 29.46 -13.94
C SER A 198 4.36 29.56 -14.90
N GLY A 199 3.15 29.63 -14.34
CA GLY A 199 1.90 29.42 -15.06
C GLY A 199 1.56 30.46 -16.12
N MET A 200 0.82 30.03 -17.14
CA MET A 200 -0.01 30.89 -17.99
C MET A 200 -1.05 30.06 -18.74
N LYS A 201 -2.20 30.70 -18.96
CA LYS A 201 -3.36 30.27 -19.74
C LYS A 201 -2.91 29.74 -21.11
N ALA A 202 -3.55 28.67 -21.59
CA ALA A 202 -3.34 28.14 -22.94
C ALA A 202 -3.80 29.17 -23.99
N GLN A 203 -2.86 30.00 -24.43
CA GLN A 203 -2.89 30.60 -25.76
C GLN A 203 -2.31 29.54 -26.70
N VAL A 204 -3.18 29.00 -27.54
CA VAL A 204 -2.80 28.24 -28.74
C VAL A 204 -1.81 29.11 -29.51
N PRO A 205 -0.59 28.64 -29.81
CA PRO A 205 0.31 29.39 -30.68
C PRO A 205 -0.37 29.54 -32.03
N ASP A 206 -0.59 30.78 -32.48
CA ASP A 206 -1.00 31.07 -33.85
C ASP A 206 0.01 30.41 -34.79
N ASP A 207 -0.41 29.33 -35.46
CA ASP A 207 0.39 28.69 -36.48
C ASP A 207 0.43 29.66 -37.68
N PRO A 208 1.59 30.23 -38.05
CA PRO A 208 1.69 31.21 -39.13
C PRO A 208 1.34 30.64 -40.52
N TYR A 209 0.97 29.35 -40.59
CA TYR A 209 0.56 28.65 -41.80
C TYR A 209 -0.92 28.23 -41.78
N ASP A 210 -1.68 28.54 -40.73
CA ASP A 210 -3.13 28.30 -40.66
C ASP A 210 -3.90 29.41 -41.39
N THR A 211 -3.51 29.70 -42.63
CA THR A 211 -4.41 30.39 -43.57
C THR A 211 -5.39 29.35 -44.10
N GLN A 212 -6.33 28.94 -43.25
CA GLN A 212 -7.50 28.16 -43.66
C GLN A 212 -8.19 28.93 -44.79
N ILE A 213 -8.02 28.44 -46.03
CA ILE A 213 -8.89 28.83 -47.13
C ILE A 213 -10.29 28.37 -46.69
N PRO A 214 -11.26 29.27 -46.51
CA PRO A 214 -12.59 28.88 -46.05
C PRO A 214 -13.20 27.86 -47.01
N ASP A 215 -13.79 26.80 -46.48
CA ASP A 215 -14.50 25.81 -47.28
C ASP A 215 -15.75 26.45 -47.91
N GLU A 216 -15.62 26.96 -49.14
CA GLU A 216 -16.74 27.45 -49.93
C GLU A 216 -17.34 26.35 -50.81
N SER A 217 -18.65 26.42 -51.06
CA SER A 217 -19.32 25.47 -51.94
C SER A 217 -18.83 25.62 -53.39
N ALA A 218 -18.61 24.47 -54.06
CA ALA A 218 -18.10 24.43 -55.43
C ALA A 218 -18.96 25.25 -56.42
N ASP A 219 -20.24 25.44 -56.13
CA ASP A 219 -21.21 26.19 -56.94
C ASP A 219 -20.92 27.69 -57.02
N ARG A 220 -20.10 28.24 -56.11
CA ARG A 220 -19.69 29.65 -56.15
C ARG A 220 -18.57 29.96 -57.14
N ILE A 221 -17.83 28.94 -57.58
CA ILE A 221 -16.67 29.11 -58.45
C ILE A 221 -17.08 28.88 -59.91
N THR A 222 -17.73 29.88 -60.50
CA THR A 222 -18.37 29.75 -61.82
C THR A 222 -17.43 30.00 -63.00
N SER A 223 -16.24 30.57 -62.75
CA SER A 223 -15.26 30.89 -63.79
C SER A 223 -14.07 29.94 -63.75
N SER A 224 -13.59 29.49 -64.92
CA SER A 224 -12.42 28.62 -65.04
C SER A 224 -11.18 29.22 -64.37
N LYS A 225 -10.96 30.54 -64.50
CA LYS A 225 -9.86 31.25 -63.85
C LYS A 225 -9.96 31.20 -62.32
N ALA A 226 -11.17 31.28 -61.76
CA ALA A 226 -11.39 31.18 -60.33
C ALA A 226 -11.19 29.73 -59.82
N GLN A 227 -11.55 28.73 -60.64
CA GLN A 227 -11.30 27.32 -60.35
C GLN A 227 -9.80 26.99 -60.31
N PHE A 228 -9.02 27.51 -61.26
CA PHE A 228 -7.56 27.34 -61.25
C PHE A 228 -6.89 28.01 -60.04
N ALA A 229 -7.36 29.19 -59.65
CA ALA A 229 -6.82 29.90 -58.48
C ALA A 229 -7.11 29.15 -57.16
N ASP A 230 -8.34 28.67 -56.97
CA ASP A 230 -8.70 27.89 -55.78
C ASP A 230 -7.93 26.57 -55.72
N LEU A 231 -7.85 25.83 -56.83
CA LEU A 231 -7.07 24.60 -56.91
C LEU A 231 -5.59 24.85 -56.60
N HIS A 232 -5.00 25.92 -57.14
CA HIS A 232 -3.60 26.27 -56.88
C HIS A 232 -3.35 26.58 -55.40
N ASN A 233 -4.23 27.36 -54.77
CA ASN A 233 -4.12 27.70 -53.36
C ASN A 233 -4.29 26.46 -52.45
N ARG A 234 -5.22 25.56 -52.78
CA ARG A 234 -5.42 24.29 -52.07
C ARG A 234 -4.23 23.34 -52.24
N ILE A 235 -3.64 23.25 -53.43
CA ILE A 235 -2.42 22.45 -53.65
C ILE A 235 -1.24 23.03 -52.85
N GLN A 236 -1.12 24.36 -52.78
CA GLN A 236 -0.09 25.00 -51.98
C GLN A 236 -0.28 24.70 -50.49
N SER A 237 -1.50 24.81 -49.98
CA SER A 237 -1.86 24.45 -48.59
C SER A 237 -1.56 22.97 -48.29
N THR A 238 -1.95 22.03 -49.16
CA THR A 238 -1.67 20.61 -48.96
C THR A 238 -0.17 20.32 -48.94
N ASN A 239 0.63 20.99 -49.77
CA ASN A 239 2.08 20.85 -49.75
C ASN A 239 2.72 21.39 -48.45
N HIS A 240 2.16 22.47 -47.89
CA HIS A 240 2.56 22.98 -46.58
C HIS A 240 2.20 22.00 -45.45
N HIS A 241 0.98 21.47 -45.42
CA HIS A 241 0.58 20.46 -44.43
C HIS A 241 1.45 19.20 -44.51
N LEU A 242 1.74 18.73 -45.73
CA LEU A 242 2.63 17.58 -45.95
C LEU A 242 4.03 17.86 -45.39
N SER A 243 4.57 19.06 -45.61
CA SER A 243 5.85 19.48 -45.05
C SER A 243 5.84 19.53 -43.51
N THR A 244 4.75 19.99 -42.89
CA THR A 244 4.58 19.98 -41.42
C THR A 244 4.50 18.57 -40.87
N ILE A 245 3.76 17.68 -41.52
CA ILE A 245 3.66 16.27 -41.14
C ILE A 245 5.05 15.60 -41.22
N PHE A 246 5.81 15.81 -42.29
CA PHE A 246 7.17 15.26 -42.41
C PHE A 246 8.10 15.74 -41.29
N ARG A 247 8.02 17.02 -40.91
CA ARG A 247 8.80 17.55 -39.78
C ARG A 247 8.37 16.93 -38.45
N GLN A 248 7.06 16.77 -38.22
CA GLN A 248 6.54 16.14 -37.00
C GLN A 248 6.95 14.66 -36.91
N VAL A 249 6.90 13.91 -38.02
CA VAL A 249 7.34 12.50 -38.05
C VAL A 249 8.85 12.38 -37.78
N ALA A 250 9.67 13.22 -38.42
CA ALA A 250 11.11 13.24 -38.16
C ALA A 250 11.43 13.59 -36.70
N GLN A 251 10.71 14.56 -36.13
CA GLN A 251 10.86 14.93 -34.73
C GLN A 251 10.38 13.83 -33.78
N ALA A 252 9.33 13.09 -34.13
CA ALA A 252 8.83 11.97 -33.34
C ALA A 252 9.85 10.81 -33.30
N GLN A 253 10.60 10.56 -34.39
CA GLN A 253 11.69 9.58 -34.40
C GLN A 253 12.82 9.98 -33.45
N ILE A 254 13.25 11.24 -33.48
CA ILE A 254 14.31 11.75 -32.59
C ILE A 254 13.89 11.62 -31.12
N VAL A 255 12.64 11.99 -30.78
CA VAL A 255 12.11 11.85 -29.42
C VAL A 255 11.97 10.37 -29.03
N GLY A 256 11.65 9.49 -29.97
CA GLY A 256 11.60 8.04 -29.76
C GLY A 256 12.96 7.45 -29.39
N GLU A 257 14.03 7.84 -30.10
CA GLU A 257 15.40 7.41 -29.79
C GLU A 257 15.86 7.91 -28.42
N GLN A 258 15.57 9.17 -28.06
CA GLN A 258 15.89 9.71 -26.74
C GLN A 258 15.21 8.94 -25.61
N ARG A 259 13.91 8.60 -25.75
CA ARG A 259 13.23 7.75 -24.76
C ARG A 259 13.85 6.36 -24.67
N HIS A 260 14.30 5.80 -25.79
CA HIS A 260 14.92 4.48 -25.79
C HIS A 260 16.28 4.50 -25.07
N GLU A 261 17.06 5.56 -25.26
CA GLU A 261 18.31 5.77 -24.53
C GLU A 261 18.06 5.91 -23.01
N GLU A 262 17.10 6.74 -22.61
CA GLU A 262 16.72 6.91 -21.19
C GLU A 262 16.25 5.59 -20.56
N VAL A 263 15.42 4.82 -21.28
CA VAL A 263 14.96 3.49 -20.81
C VAL A 263 16.13 2.51 -20.71
N SER A 264 17.08 2.53 -21.64
CA SER A 264 18.26 1.65 -21.59
C SER A 264 19.16 1.95 -20.39
N ILE A 265 19.31 3.23 -20.02
CA ILE A 265 20.05 3.68 -18.85
C ILE A 265 19.35 3.20 -17.57
N MET A 266 18.03 3.37 -17.48
CA MET A 266 17.25 2.88 -16.34
C MET A 266 17.31 1.35 -16.21
N LEU A 267 17.30 0.62 -17.32
CA LEU A 267 17.47 -0.85 -17.34
C LEU A 267 18.86 -1.27 -16.86
N GLY A 268 19.90 -0.52 -17.22
CA GLY A 268 21.25 -0.72 -16.73
C GLY A 268 21.35 -0.52 -15.22
N GLU A 269 20.72 0.52 -14.69
CA GLU A 269 20.64 0.79 -13.25
C GLU A 269 19.86 -0.30 -12.51
N LEU A 270 18.73 -0.75 -13.07
CA LEU A 270 17.92 -1.85 -12.52
C LEU A 270 18.72 -3.16 -12.47
N LYS A 271 19.48 -3.48 -13.51
CA LYS A 271 20.40 -4.64 -13.53
C LYS A 271 21.49 -4.50 -12.46
N GLY A 272 22.00 -3.29 -12.24
CA GLY A 272 22.93 -2.98 -11.16
C GLY A 272 22.32 -3.25 -9.77
N LEU A 273 21.06 -2.86 -9.56
CA LEU A 273 20.34 -3.13 -8.30
C LEU A 273 20.05 -4.62 -8.11
N LEU A 274 19.69 -5.35 -9.17
CA LEU A 274 19.50 -6.81 -9.12
C LEU A 274 20.79 -7.54 -8.73
N SER A 275 21.95 -7.11 -9.26
CA SER A 275 23.24 -7.70 -8.86
C SER A 275 23.61 -7.44 -7.39
N LYS A 276 23.09 -6.36 -6.80
CA LYS A 276 23.23 -6.09 -5.36
C LYS A 276 22.30 -6.96 -4.52
N LEU A 277 21.11 -7.28 -5.02
CA LEU A 277 20.16 -8.19 -4.37
C LEU A 277 20.70 -9.64 -4.32
N ASP A 278 21.33 -10.12 -5.39
CA ASP A 278 21.97 -11.45 -5.45
C ASP A 278 23.10 -11.60 -4.40
N ARG A 279 23.85 -10.51 -4.16
CA ARG A 279 24.85 -10.46 -3.06
C ARG A 279 24.22 -10.45 -1.67
N ILE A 280 22.99 -9.97 -1.53
CA ILE A 280 22.27 -9.98 -0.25
C ILE A 280 21.71 -11.38 0.01
N GLU A 281 21.17 -12.07 -0.99
CA GLU A 281 20.67 -13.45 -0.89
C GLU A 281 21.74 -14.42 -0.38
N SER A 282 22.94 -14.37 -0.97
CA SER A 282 24.09 -15.17 -0.51
C SER A 282 24.54 -14.86 0.92
N SER A 283 24.31 -13.64 1.41
CA SER A 283 24.60 -13.26 2.80
C SER A 283 23.54 -13.75 3.79
N PHE A 284 22.30 -13.95 3.34
CA PHE A 284 21.20 -14.45 4.16
C PHE A 284 21.34 -15.95 4.45
N ASP A 285 21.79 -16.75 3.48
CA ASP A 285 22.03 -18.19 3.67
C ASP A 285 23.04 -18.47 4.79
N GLY A 286 24.11 -17.68 4.88
CA GLY A 286 25.09 -17.78 5.96
C GLY A 286 24.51 -17.46 7.34
N ARG A 287 23.56 -16.52 7.43
CA ARG A 287 22.90 -16.14 8.69
C ARG A 287 21.87 -17.18 9.14
N ILE A 288 21.15 -17.79 8.20
CA ILE A 288 20.16 -18.84 8.49
C ILE A 288 20.86 -20.08 9.10
N GLN A 289 22.00 -20.49 8.55
CA GLN A 289 22.77 -21.60 9.12
C GLN A 289 23.31 -21.29 10.53
N GLY A 290 23.66 -20.03 10.80
CA GLY A 290 24.02 -19.56 12.14
C GLY A 290 22.86 -19.67 13.13
N LEU A 291 21.67 -19.23 12.73
CA LEU A 291 20.45 -19.30 13.54
C LEU A 291 20.03 -20.73 13.86
N GLU A 292 20.12 -21.67 12.90
CA GLU A 292 19.82 -23.09 13.18
C GLU A 292 20.73 -23.69 14.25
N LYS A 293 22.02 -23.32 14.24
CA LYS A 293 23.00 -23.78 15.24
C LYS A 293 22.70 -23.20 16.62
N GLU A 294 22.30 -21.94 16.68
CA GLU A 294 21.94 -21.25 17.93
C GLU A 294 20.64 -21.79 18.52
N VAL A 295 19.62 -22.08 17.70
CA VAL A 295 18.37 -22.72 18.13
C VAL A 295 18.61 -24.11 18.71
N ARG A 296 19.49 -24.92 18.09
CA ARG A 296 19.88 -26.23 18.64
C ARG A 296 20.60 -26.09 19.98
N SER A 297 21.44 -25.06 20.15
CA SER A 297 22.12 -24.78 21.41
C SER A 297 21.14 -24.34 22.50
N LEU A 298 20.19 -23.45 22.18
CA LEU A 298 19.15 -22.99 23.10
C LEU A 298 18.24 -24.12 23.55
N ARG A 299 17.89 -25.05 22.65
CA ARG A 299 17.11 -26.24 23.01
C ARG A 299 17.81 -27.11 24.04
N ASN A 300 19.12 -27.28 23.90
CA ASN A 300 19.92 -28.07 24.85
C ASN A 300 20.03 -27.35 26.20
N ASP A 301 20.27 -26.03 26.22
CA ASP A 301 20.33 -25.24 27.47
C ASP A 301 18.97 -25.22 28.20
N LEU A 302 17.87 -25.04 27.45
CA LEU A 302 16.52 -25.08 28.02
C LEU A 302 16.20 -26.45 28.63
N SER A 303 16.60 -27.54 27.97
CA SER A 303 16.41 -28.90 28.49
C SER A 303 17.20 -29.18 29.77
N ALA A 304 18.39 -28.58 29.90
CA ALA A 304 19.19 -28.66 31.13
C ALA A 304 18.53 -27.88 32.27
N ARG A 305 18.15 -26.61 32.02
CA ARG A 305 17.47 -25.76 33.01
C ARG A 305 16.13 -26.34 33.47
N LEU A 306 15.37 -26.97 32.57
CA LEU A 306 14.10 -27.63 32.92
C LEU A 306 14.31 -28.80 33.89
N ARG A 307 15.37 -29.61 33.70
CA ARG A 307 15.70 -30.71 34.60
C ARG A 307 16.15 -30.21 35.98
N ASP A 308 16.94 -29.15 36.01
CA ASP A 308 17.37 -28.53 37.27
C ASP A 308 16.18 -27.92 38.03
N SER A 309 15.27 -27.27 37.30
CA SER A 309 14.02 -26.76 37.88
C SER A 309 13.14 -27.89 38.42
N GLU A 310 12.98 -28.99 37.69
CA GLU A 310 12.20 -30.16 38.12
C GLU A 310 12.75 -30.74 39.43
N ASN A 311 14.06 -30.86 39.55
CA ASN A 311 14.71 -31.35 40.77
C ASN A 311 14.50 -30.39 41.94
N SER A 312 14.63 -29.08 41.74
CA SER A 312 14.37 -28.11 42.82
C SER A 312 12.91 -28.15 43.30
N ILE A 313 11.95 -28.30 42.37
CA ILE A 313 10.52 -28.40 42.70
C ILE A 313 10.25 -29.67 43.47
N LYS A 314 10.82 -30.82 43.07
CA LYS A 314 10.67 -32.08 43.82
C LYS A 314 11.19 -31.96 45.25
N TYR A 315 12.33 -31.30 45.46
CA TYR A 315 12.87 -31.04 46.80
C TYR A 315 11.91 -30.17 47.64
N HIS A 316 11.40 -29.07 47.08
CA HIS A 316 10.49 -28.18 47.81
C HIS A 316 9.10 -28.77 48.09
N VAL A 317 8.57 -29.60 47.17
CA VAL A 317 7.25 -30.24 47.34
C VAL A 317 7.31 -31.39 48.35
N SER A 318 8.39 -32.18 48.35
CA SER A 318 8.59 -33.26 49.32
C SER A 318 8.65 -32.71 50.75
N ASP A 319 9.40 -31.63 50.96
CA ASP A 319 9.63 -31.02 52.27
C ASP A 319 8.33 -30.41 52.87
N LYS A 320 7.47 -29.83 52.00
CA LYS A 320 6.18 -29.28 52.44
C LYS A 320 5.15 -30.36 52.79
N HIS A 321 5.18 -31.52 52.12
CA HIS A 321 4.25 -32.61 52.40
C HIS A 321 4.49 -33.28 53.77
N GLU A 322 5.75 -33.39 54.20
CA GLU A 322 6.10 -33.93 55.51
C GLU A 322 5.61 -33.00 56.64
N SER A 323 5.80 -31.68 56.48
CA SER A 323 5.34 -30.69 57.45
C SER A 323 3.80 -30.59 57.55
N LEU A 324 3.10 -30.80 56.43
CA LEU A 324 1.63 -30.72 56.39
C LEU A 324 0.98 -31.97 56.99
N ALA A 325 1.55 -33.16 56.74
CA ALA A 325 1.07 -34.41 57.34
C ALA A 325 1.18 -34.38 58.87
N ASP A 326 2.26 -33.82 59.39
CA ASP A 326 2.50 -33.74 60.84
C ASP A 326 1.62 -32.66 61.51
N HIS A 327 1.29 -31.58 60.80
CA HIS A 327 0.39 -30.53 61.28
C HIS A 327 -1.08 -30.95 61.26
N VAL A 328 -1.52 -31.71 60.25
CA VAL A 328 -2.88 -32.26 60.16
C VAL A 328 -3.12 -33.32 61.24
N LYS A 329 -2.10 -34.11 61.60
CA LYS A 329 -2.20 -35.12 62.67
C LYS A 329 -2.34 -34.49 64.07
N LYS A 330 -1.79 -33.29 64.29
CA LYS A 330 -1.87 -32.56 65.57
C LYS A 330 -3.10 -31.67 65.72
N HIS A 331 -3.69 -31.16 64.64
CA HIS A 331 -4.84 -30.25 64.68
C HIS A 331 -6.19 -30.83 64.24
N ALA A 332 -6.26 -32.11 63.86
CA ALA A 332 -7.53 -32.79 63.63
C ALA A 332 -8.26 -33.06 64.95
N ALA A 333 -9.03 -32.07 65.41
CA ALA A 333 -9.92 -32.17 66.56
C ALA A 333 -11.02 -33.26 66.35
N PRO A 334 -11.38 -34.05 67.38
CA PRO A 334 -12.25 -35.22 67.27
C PRO A 334 -13.74 -34.84 67.30
N GLY A 335 -14.19 -34.02 66.34
CA GLY A 335 -15.56 -33.46 66.35
C GLY A 335 -16.47 -33.88 65.20
N HIS A 336 -15.94 -34.16 64.01
CA HIS A 336 -16.76 -34.28 62.80
C HIS A 336 -17.19 -35.70 62.41
N THR A 337 -16.57 -36.74 62.99
CA THR A 337 -16.90 -38.14 62.67
C THR A 337 -18.33 -38.51 63.08
N LYS A 338 -18.84 -37.94 64.19
CA LYS A 338 -20.22 -38.18 64.64
C LYS A 338 -21.26 -37.55 63.70
N LEU A 339 -20.99 -36.37 63.15
CA LEU A 339 -21.88 -35.71 62.19
C LEU A 339 -21.93 -36.45 60.85
N ILE A 340 -20.78 -36.89 60.34
CA ILE A 340 -20.70 -37.66 59.10
C ILE A 340 -21.49 -38.98 59.22
N LEU A 341 -21.38 -39.67 60.37
CA LEU A 341 -22.08 -40.94 60.59
C LEU A 341 -23.61 -40.76 60.65
N VAL A 342 -24.11 -39.66 61.23
CA VAL A 342 -25.55 -39.33 61.25
C VAL A 342 -26.08 -39.05 59.85
N ILE A 343 -25.33 -38.29 59.04
CA ILE A 343 -25.74 -37.97 57.66
C ILE A 343 -25.78 -39.23 56.79
N VAL A 344 -24.75 -40.07 56.87
CA VAL A 344 -24.70 -41.34 56.12
C VAL A 344 -25.79 -42.31 56.59
N GLY A 345 -26.04 -42.39 57.90
CA GLY A 345 -27.14 -43.20 58.45
C GLY A 345 -28.51 -42.76 57.96
N CYS A 346 -28.76 -41.45 57.85
CA CYS A 346 -30.01 -40.90 57.33
C CYS A 346 -30.21 -41.24 55.85
N GLN A 347 -29.15 -41.16 55.02
CA GLN A 347 -29.21 -41.53 53.61
C GLN A 347 -29.50 -43.02 53.41
N LEU A 348 -28.86 -43.91 54.19
CA LEU A 348 -29.13 -45.34 54.14
C LEU A 348 -30.55 -45.68 54.61
N GLY A 349 -31.07 -44.98 55.62
CA GLY A 349 -32.45 -45.13 56.08
C GLY A 349 -33.48 -44.76 55.01
N LEU A 350 -33.26 -43.65 54.28
CA LEU A 350 -34.13 -43.25 53.17
C LEU A 350 -34.11 -44.25 52.01
N VAL A 351 -32.93 -44.75 51.65
CA VAL A 351 -32.79 -45.77 50.60
C VAL A 351 -33.48 -47.08 51.02
N GLY A 352 -33.28 -47.53 52.26
CA GLY A 352 -33.94 -48.72 52.80
C GLY A 352 -35.47 -48.58 52.84
N GLY A 353 -35.99 -47.43 53.27
CA GLY A 353 -37.42 -47.11 53.26
C GLY A 353 -38.02 -47.11 51.86
N TYR A 354 -37.33 -46.54 50.88
CA TYR A 354 -37.76 -46.54 49.47
C TYR A 354 -37.83 -47.96 48.90
N VAL A 355 -36.82 -48.80 49.16
CA VAL A 355 -36.80 -50.20 48.73
C VAL A 355 -37.94 -50.99 49.39
N PHE A 356 -38.19 -50.81 50.68
CA PHE A 356 -39.29 -51.48 51.39
C PHE A 356 -40.67 -51.05 50.87
N TYR A 357 -40.87 -49.75 50.63
CA TYR A 357 -42.09 -49.22 50.01
C TYR A 357 -42.33 -49.84 48.63
N LYS A 358 -41.30 -49.89 47.79
CA LYS A 358 -41.38 -50.48 46.45
C LYS A 358 -41.68 -51.99 46.51
N ARG A 359 -41.09 -52.70 47.47
CA ARG A 359 -41.32 -54.15 47.65
C ARG A 359 -42.76 -54.46 48.09
N ARG A 360 -43.38 -53.59 48.89
CA ARG A 360 -44.77 -53.77 49.36
C ARG A 360 -45.83 -53.46 48.30
N LYS A 361 -45.52 -52.58 47.33
CA LYS A 361 -46.43 -52.22 46.23
C LYS A 361 -46.45 -53.24 45.08
N SER A 362 -45.52 -54.20 45.09
CA SER A 362 -45.38 -55.26 44.06
C SER A 362 -45.98 -56.61 44.48
N MET A 363 -46.86 -56.65 45.48
CA MET A 363 -47.67 -57.85 45.74
C MET A 363 -48.92 -57.84 44.84
N PRO A 364 -49.15 -58.87 44.01
CA PRO A 364 -50.28 -58.91 43.09
C PRO A 364 -51.59 -58.98 43.87
N LYS A 365 -52.47 -57.99 43.63
CA LYS A 365 -53.85 -58.03 44.10
C LYS A 365 -54.55 -59.19 43.40
N LYS A 366 -54.93 -60.22 44.16
CA LYS A 366 -55.93 -61.20 43.72
C LYS A 366 -57.24 -60.45 43.51
N TYR A 367 -57.64 -60.28 42.26
CA TYR A 367 -59.02 -60.01 41.89
C TYR A 367 -59.68 -61.33 41.50
N LEU A 368 -60.97 -61.41 41.81
CA LEU A 368 -61.93 -62.47 41.50
C LEU A 368 -61.78 -63.02 40.08
#